data_AF-A0A7R9LQ43-F1
#
_entry.id   AF-A0A7R9LQ43-F1
#
_cell.length_a   1.000
_cell.length_b   1.000
_cell.length_c   1.000
_cell.angle_alpha   90.00
_cell.angle_beta   90.00
_cell.angle_gamma   90.00
#
_symmetry.space_group_name_H-M   'P 1'
#
loop_
_entity.id
_entity.type
_entity.pdbx_description
1 polymer ?
#
loop_
_entity_poly.entity_id
_entity_poly.type
_entity_poly.pdbx_seq_one_letter_code
_entity_poly.pdbx_strand_id
1 'polypeptide(L)'
;MCECSAVCWPQLVTIWSIAIVLVIMVSESECRDLHKRTFAGLGCLGIYDKAKFARLDRVCEECYQLYREPDLHTSCRQDCFRNEVFGRCVDALLLSHEQKKLEEMVEDLYGKK
;
A
#
# COMPACT_ATOMS: atom_id res chain seq x y z
N MET A 1 7.46 -2.55 -3.54
CA MET A 1 7.42 -3.39 -4.75
C MET A 1 6.18 -4.27 -4.70
N CYS A 2 5.23 -4.13 -5.63
CA CYS A 2 4.27 -5.20 -5.94
C CYS A 2 4.45 -5.49 -7.42
N GLU A 3 4.88 -6.70 -7.73
CA GLU A 3 5.08 -7.19 -9.09
C GLU A 3 3.74 -7.19 -9.83
N CYS A 4 3.57 -6.23 -10.74
CA CYS A 4 2.70 -6.40 -11.90
C CYS A 4 3.48 -7.26 -12.91
N SER A 5 3.62 -8.55 -12.63
CA SER A 5 4.12 -9.51 -13.62
C SER A 5 3.04 -9.69 -14.68
N ALA A 6 3.16 -8.86 -15.71
CA ALA A 6 2.59 -9.11 -17.01
C ALA A 6 3.10 -10.46 -17.55
N VAL A 7 2.18 -11.18 -18.19
CA VAL A 7 2.41 -12.25 -19.18
C VAL A 7 2.64 -13.67 -18.63
N CYS A 8 1.56 -14.46 -18.63
CA CYS A 8 1.59 -15.91 -18.80
C CYS A 8 0.39 -16.23 -19.71
N TRP A 9 0.49 -16.22 -21.04
CA TRP A 9 1.17 -17.24 -21.84
C TRP A 9 1.04 -16.88 -23.34
N PRO A 10 2.12 -16.67 -24.12
CA PRO A 10 2.00 -16.52 -25.58
C PRO A 10 2.72 -17.66 -26.31
N GLN A 11 2.02 -18.48 -27.13
CA GLN A 11 2.58 -18.82 -28.45
C GLN A 11 1.73 -19.54 -29.53
N LEU A 12 0.47 -19.99 -29.35
CA LEU A 12 -0.15 -20.79 -30.46
C LEU A 12 -1.65 -20.56 -30.73
N VAL A 13 -2.18 -19.34 -30.64
CA VAL A 13 -3.58 -19.09 -31.02
C VAL A 13 -3.73 -17.87 -31.92
N THR A 14 -2.87 -17.76 -32.92
CA THR A 14 -2.87 -16.64 -33.89
C THR A 14 -3.98 -16.71 -34.94
N ILE A 15 -4.81 -17.76 -34.97
CA ILE A 15 -5.85 -17.94 -36.00
C ILE A 15 -7.27 -17.62 -35.47
N TRP A 16 -7.48 -17.53 -34.15
CA TRP A 16 -8.77 -17.16 -33.53
C TRP A 16 -8.87 -15.65 -33.24
N SER A 17 -8.12 -14.85 -33.98
CA SER A 17 -7.61 -13.53 -33.57
C SER A 17 -8.44 -12.34 -34.03
N ILE A 18 -9.55 -12.50 -34.76
CA ILE A 18 -10.38 -11.35 -35.18
C ILE A 18 -11.74 -11.29 -34.44
N ALA A 19 -12.37 -12.43 -34.13
CA ALA A 19 -13.66 -12.45 -33.43
C ALA A 19 -13.53 -12.22 -31.91
N ILE A 20 -12.43 -12.68 -31.31
CA ILE A 20 -12.17 -12.53 -29.86
C ILE A 20 -11.76 -11.08 -29.52
N VAL A 21 -11.21 -10.33 -30.49
CA VAL A 21 -10.79 -8.92 -30.29
C VAL A 21 -11.97 -8.00 -29.94
N LEU A 22 -13.18 -8.29 -30.42
CA LEU A 22 -14.38 -7.53 -30.02
C LEU A 22 -14.88 -7.90 -28.61
N VAL A 23 -14.58 -9.11 -28.12
CA VAL A 23 -15.00 -9.57 -26.79
C VAL A 23 -13.99 -9.12 -25.71
N ILE A 24 -12.69 -9.05 -26.00
CA ILE A 24 -11.66 -8.64 -25.03
C ILE A 24 -11.75 -7.13 -24.67
N MET A 25 -12.30 -6.26 -25.53
CA MET A 25 -12.48 -4.85 -25.18
C MET A 25 -13.47 -4.62 -24.02
N VAL A 26 -14.28 -5.64 -23.68
CA VAL A 26 -15.14 -5.64 -22.48
C VAL A 26 -14.41 -6.33 -21.32
N SER A 27 -13.31 -5.75 -20.87
CA SER A 27 -12.86 -5.93 -19.49
C SER A 27 -12.43 -4.59 -18.96
N GLU A 28 -13.44 -3.81 -18.57
CA GLU A 28 -13.30 -2.53 -17.91
C GLU A 28 -12.54 -2.72 -16.59
N SER A 29 -11.60 -1.81 -16.38
CA SER A 29 -10.54 -1.81 -15.38
C SER A 29 -11.04 -1.79 -13.93
N GLU A 30 -10.71 -2.80 -13.13
CA GLU A 30 -10.83 -2.75 -11.65
C GLU A 30 -9.46 -2.76 -10.95
N CYS A 31 -8.53 -1.90 -11.35
CA CYS A 31 -7.30 -1.66 -10.58
C CYS A 31 -7.47 -0.56 -9.49
N ARG A 32 -8.70 -0.04 -9.31
CA ARG A 32 -9.00 1.00 -8.31
C ARG A 32 -9.51 0.44 -6.98
N ASP A 33 -10.05 -0.78 -6.94
CA ASP A 33 -10.68 -1.33 -5.74
C ASP A 33 -9.75 -2.14 -4.83
N LEU A 34 -8.62 -2.64 -5.37
CA LEU A 34 -7.70 -3.45 -4.57
C LEU A 34 -7.10 -2.62 -3.43
N HIS A 35 -6.69 -1.37 -3.70
CA HIS A 35 -6.14 -0.49 -2.67
C HIS A 35 -7.14 -0.14 -1.55
N LYS A 36 -8.44 0.00 -1.88
CA LYS A 36 -9.49 0.23 -0.88
C LYS A 36 -9.74 -0.99 0.00
N ARG A 37 -9.72 -2.20 -0.58
CA ARG A 37 -9.86 -3.46 0.18
C ARG A 37 -8.66 -3.70 1.09
N THR A 38 -7.44 -3.41 0.62
CA THR A 38 -6.23 -3.49 1.44
C THR A 38 -6.27 -2.45 2.57
N PHE A 39 -6.66 -1.20 2.31
CA PHE A 39 -6.76 -0.14 3.32
C PHE A 39 -7.67 -0.51 4.51
N ALA A 40 -8.86 -1.05 4.24
CA ALA A 40 -9.74 -1.56 5.30
C ALA A 40 -9.14 -2.80 6.00
N GLY A 41 -8.44 -3.66 5.26
CA GLY A 41 -7.74 -4.83 5.81
C GLY A 41 -6.58 -4.49 6.75
N LEU A 42 -6.01 -3.28 6.65
CA LEU A 42 -4.98 -2.76 7.56
C LEU A 42 -5.54 -2.08 8.82
N GLY A 43 -6.87 -1.98 8.94
CA GLY A 43 -7.53 -1.32 10.08
C GLY A 43 -7.70 0.20 9.90
N CYS A 44 -7.39 0.76 8.73
CA CYS A 44 -7.66 2.17 8.45
C CYS A 44 -9.16 2.36 8.12
N LEU A 45 -9.89 3.03 9.00
CA LEU A 45 -11.35 3.24 8.88
C LEU A 45 -11.71 4.67 8.40
N GLY A 46 -10.71 5.53 8.21
CA GLY A 46 -10.88 6.94 7.83
C GLY A 46 -10.97 7.20 6.33
N ILE A 47 -10.73 8.45 5.95
CA ILE A 47 -10.74 8.86 4.54
C ILE A 47 -9.45 8.38 3.88
N TYR A 48 -9.58 7.60 2.80
CA TYR A 48 -8.42 7.10 2.06
C TYR A 48 -7.71 8.24 1.30
N ASP A 49 -6.63 8.76 1.87
CA ASP A 49 -5.70 9.68 1.21
C ASP A 49 -4.40 8.95 0.84
N LYS A 50 -4.23 8.75 -0.47
CA LYS A 50 -3.06 8.06 -1.03
C LYS A 50 -1.75 8.78 -0.72
N ALA A 51 -1.75 10.12 -0.65
CA ALA A 51 -0.52 10.89 -0.42
C ALA A 51 -0.03 10.72 1.02
N LYS A 52 -0.95 10.77 2.00
CA LYS A 52 -0.64 10.52 3.41
C LYS A 52 -0.17 9.08 3.63
N PHE A 53 -0.90 8.12 3.07
CA PHE A 53 -0.55 6.70 3.18
C PHE A 53 0.85 6.44 2.62
N ALA A 54 1.17 6.91 1.41
CA ALA A 54 2.48 6.72 0.81
C ALA A 54 3.63 7.35 1.62
N ARG A 55 3.37 8.46 2.33
CA ARG A 55 4.37 9.09 3.21
C ARG A 55 4.65 8.25 4.45
N LEU A 56 3.61 7.73 5.10
CA LEU A 56 3.77 6.82 6.24
C LEU A 56 4.44 5.50 5.81
N ASP A 57 4.06 4.99 4.65
CA ASP A 57 4.62 3.76 4.07
C ASP A 57 6.13 3.85 3.87
N ARG A 58 6.60 5.02 3.43
CA ARG A 58 8.01 5.30 3.23
C ARG A 58 8.81 5.27 4.53
N VAL A 59 8.25 5.76 5.63
CA VAL A 59 8.91 5.70 6.95
C VAL A 59 9.11 4.25 7.38
N CYS A 60 8.09 3.40 7.21
CA CYS A 60 8.20 1.98 7.50
C CYS A 60 9.24 1.27 6.61
N GLU A 61 9.32 1.63 5.33
CA GLU A 61 10.32 1.09 4.40
C GLU A 61 11.75 1.52 4.77
N GLU A 62 11.97 2.80 5.07
CA GLU A 62 13.27 3.32 5.50
C GLU A 62 13.71 2.70 6.84
N CYS A 63 12.78 2.48 7.76
CA CYS A 63 13.03 1.75 9.01
C CYS A 63 13.40 0.27 8.74
N TYR A 64 12.67 -0.40 7.85
CA TYR A 64 12.99 -1.75 7.41
C TYR A 64 14.39 -1.84 6.78
N GLN A 65 14.79 -0.87 5.96
CA GLN A 65 16.13 -0.86 5.36
C GLN A 65 17.25 -0.74 6.40
N LEU A 66 16.99 -0.06 7.51
CA LEU A 66 17.95 0.12 8.60
C LEU A 66 18.13 -1.17 9.44
N TYR A 67 17.04 -1.84 9.80
CA TYR A 67 17.07 -3.04 10.65
C TYR A 67 17.12 -4.37 9.87
N ARG A 68 16.71 -4.37 8.60
CA ARG A 68 16.63 -5.53 7.69
C ARG A 68 15.79 -6.72 8.19
N GLU A 69 14.79 -6.46 9.02
CA GLU A 69 13.91 -7.49 9.58
C GLU A 69 12.57 -7.56 8.83
N PRO A 70 12.20 -8.70 8.21
CA PRO A 70 11.08 -8.78 7.27
C PRO A 70 9.71 -8.49 7.91
N ASP A 71 9.55 -8.82 9.19
CA ASP A 71 8.29 -8.63 9.91
C ASP A 71 8.09 -7.17 10.35
N LEU A 72 9.16 -6.40 10.45
CA LEU A 72 9.16 -4.99 10.89
C LEU A 72 8.32 -4.13 9.95
N HIS A 73 8.43 -4.41 8.65
CA HIS A 73 7.71 -3.69 7.62
C HIS A 73 6.19 -3.94 7.68
N THR A 74 5.78 -5.19 7.92
CA THR A 74 4.37 -5.55 8.03
C THR A 74 3.77 -5.04 9.34
N SER A 75 4.48 -5.22 10.45
CA SER A 75 4.06 -4.77 11.79
C SER A 75 3.96 -3.25 11.88
N CYS A 76 4.85 -2.51 11.22
CA CYS A 76 4.77 -1.05 11.13
C CYS A 76 3.48 -0.55 10.47
N ARG A 77 2.96 -1.26 9.46
CA ARG A 77 1.73 -0.89 8.74
C ARG A 77 0.45 -1.35 9.46
N GLN A 78 0.55 -2.25 10.44
CA GLN A 78 -0.61 -2.80 11.16
C GLN A 78 -1.35 -1.73 11.96
N ASP A 79 -2.65 -1.95 12.17
CA ASP A 79 -3.54 -1.03 12.90
C ASP A 79 -3.46 0.40 12.36
N CYS A 80 -3.39 0.54 11.04
CA CYS A 80 -3.20 1.82 10.35
C CYS A 80 -2.01 2.66 10.87
N PHE A 81 -0.84 2.05 11.08
CA PHE A 81 0.35 2.70 11.65
C PHE A 81 0.20 3.19 13.10
N ARG A 82 -0.91 2.86 13.78
CA ARG A 82 -1.18 3.23 15.18
C ARG A 82 -0.59 2.20 16.14
N ASN A 83 0.70 1.94 16.00
CA ASN A 83 1.42 0.96 16.80
C ASN A 83 2.71 1.55 17.37
N GLU A 84 3.26 0.92 18.39
CA GLU A 84 4.52 1.34 19.00
C GLU A 84 5.75 1.14 18.09
N VAL A 85 5.65 0.27 17.08
CA VAL A 85 6.71 0.02 16.11
C VAL A 85 6.92 1.24 15.22
N PHE A 86 5.83 1.88 14.78
CA PHE A 86 5.88 3.11 14.00
C PHE A 86 6.55 4.24 14.79
N GLY A 87 6.19 4.42 16.07
CA GLY A 87 6.85 5.40 16.94
C GLY A 87 8.36 5.15 17.07
N ARG A 88 8.75 3.90 17.33
CA ARG A 88 10.16 3.50 17.38
C ARG A 88 10.90 3.72 16.06
N CYS A 89 10.25 3.51 14.92
CA CYS A 89 10.80 3.79 13.60
C CYS A 89 11.01 5.29 13.38
N VAL A 90 10.03 6.13 13.73
CA VAL A 90 10.16 7.60 13.62
C VAL A 90 11.33 8.11 14.47
N ASP A 91 11.49 7.59 15.68
CA ASP A 91 12.60 7.92 16.56
C ASP A 91 13.95 7.44 16.00
N ALA A 92 14.01 6.22 15.45
CA ALA A 92 15.21 5.65 14.83
C ALA A 92 15.67 6.43 13.58
N LEU A 93 14.72 7.01 12.83
CA LEU A 93 15.02 7.86 11.67
C LEU A 93 15.35 9.32 12.06
N LEU A 94 15.36 9.66 13.36
CA LEU A 94 15.51 11.02 13.86
C LEU A 94 14.47 12.01 13.29
N LEU A 95 13.27 11.52 12.96
CA LEU A 95 12.17 12.36 12.46
C LEU A 95 11.33 13.00 13.57
N SER A 96 11.91 13.22 14.76
CA SER A 96 11.22 13.77 15.94
C SER A 96 10.54 15.12 15.68
N HIS A 97 11.10 15.96 14.80
CA HIS A 97 10.47 17.21 14.37
C HIS A 97 9.22 17.01 13.51
N GLU A 98 9.12 15.89 12.77
CA GLU A 98 7.97 15.56 11.93
C GLU A 98 7.00 14.60 12.61
N GLN A 99 7.33 14.03 13.77
CA GLN A 99 6.54 13.04 14.48
C GLN A 99 5.09 13.48 14.66
N LYS A 100 4.85 14.70 15.16
CA LYS A 100 3.48 15.25 15.31
C LYS A 100 2.69 15.30 14.00
N LYS A 101 3.36 15.61 12.89
CA LYS A 101 2.74 15.68 11.56
C LYS A 101 2.44 14.28 11.02
N LEU A 102 3.33 13.32 11.29
CA LEU A 102 3.10 11.93 10.96
C LEU A 102 1.91 11.37 11.76
N GLU A 103 1.84 11.63 13.05
CA GLU A 103 0.72 11.25 13.93
C GLU A 103 -0.61 11.85 13.45
N GLU A 104 -0.64 13.14 13.08
CA GLU A 104 -1.83 13.77 12.51
C GLU A 104 -2.30 13.07 11.21
N MET A 105 -1.36 12.69 10.34
CA MET A 105 -1.69 11.91 9.14
C MET A 105 -2.22 10.51 9.48
N VAL A 106 -1.70 9.87 10.53
CA VAL A 106 -2.21 8.59 11.02
C VAL A 106 -3.64 8.74 11.54
N GLU A 107 -3.92 9.77 12.33
CA GLU A 107 -5.26 10.03 12.86
C GLU A 107 -6.30 10.26 11.75
N ASP A 108 -5.93 11.03 10.72
CA ASP A 108 -6.81 11.29 9.57
C ASP A 108 -7.17 10.01 8.80
N LEU A 109 -6.20 9.10 8.65
CA LEU A 109 -6.39 7.83 7.95
C LEU A 109 -7.08 6.77 8.82
N TYR A 110 -6.85 6.79 10.13
CA TYR A 110 -7.48 5.88 11.09
C TYR A 110 -8.98 6.16 11.18
N GLY A 111 -9.37 7.44 11.10
CA GLY A 111 -10.76 7.87 11.24
C GLY A 111 -11.15 8.00 12.71
N LYS A 112 -11.65 9.19 13.10
CA LYS A 112 -12.19 9.40 14.45
C LYS A 112 -13.38 8.45 14.67
N LYS A 113 -13.29 7.62 15.71
CA LYS A 113 -14.47 6.95 16.28
C LYS A 113 -15.46 7.97 16.82
#